data_AF-A0A812M8F2-F1
#
_entry.id   AF-A0A812M8F2-F1
#
_cell.length_a   1.000
_cell.length_b   1.000
_cell.length_c   1.000
_cell.angle_alpha   90.00
_cell.angle_beta   90.00
_cell.angle_gamma   90.00
#
_symmetry.space_group_name_H-M   'P 1'
#
loop_
_entity.id
_entity.type
_entity.pdbx_description
1 polymer ?
#
loop_
_entity_poly.entity_id
_entity_poly.type
_entity_poly.pdbx_seq_one_letter_code
_entity_poly.pdbx_strand_id
1 'polypeptide(L)'
;MAYSKGMKTRSEARREAMTRVLENMTPKVLVVDEIGTKGEAQAARTIGERGVQLVATAHGHNLSDLLSNTDLRDLAGGIMTSTVGDANERYKASGRKTVSERSCRPVFYTLIEIRSPISVAIHTDLARSVDVALMGQSLTVQVRSRDEEGQMWVEWQKM
;
A
#
# COMPACT_ATOMS: atom_id res chain seq x y z
N MET A 1 11.56 38.42 -24.09
CA MET A 1 10.64 38.31 -22.93
C MET A 1 10.07 36.90 -22.93
N ALA A 2 10.49 36.07 -21.98
CA ALA A 2 10.22 34.63 -21.96
C ALA A 2 8.78 34.34 -21.51
N TYR A 3 8.02 33.60 -22.31
CA TYR A 3 6.81 32.90 -21.87
C TYR A 3 7.13 31.40 -21.83
N SER A 4 7.83 30.99 -20.77
CA SER A 4 7.85 29.60 -20.32
C SER A 4 6.54 29.37 -19.56
N LYS A 5 5.50 28.95 -20.28
CA LYS A 5 4.25 28.49 -19.66
C LYS A 5 4.60 27.20 -18.94
N GLY A 6 4.57 27.22 -17.60
CA GLY A 6 5.04 26.14 -16.73
C GLY A 6 4.57 24.76 -17.19
N MET A 7 5.51 23.95 -17.67
CA MET A 7 5.25 22.57 -18.08
C MET A 7 4.97 21.77 -16.81
N LYS A 8 3.74 21.24 -16.67
CA LYS A 8 3.40 20.36 -15.56
C LYS A 8 4.32 19.15 -15.56
N THR A 9 4.82 18.78 -14.39
CA THR A 9 5.56 17.53 -14.23
C THR A 9 4.65 16.33 -14.52
N ARG A 10 5.25 15.19 -14.86
CA ARG A 10 4.51 13.95 -15.15
C ARG A 10 3.63 13.51 -13.95
N SER A 11 4.14 13.70 -12.73
CA SER A 11 3.40 13.40 -11.49
C SER A 11 2.19 14.32 -11.31
N GLU A 12 2.35 15.63 -11.55
CA GLU A 12 1.23 16.59 -11.48
C GLU A 12 0.14 16.29 -12.50
N ALA A 13 0.52 15.95 -13.73
CA ALA A 13 -0.42 15.56 -14.77
C ALA A 13 -1.17 14.27 -14.40
N ARG A 14 -0.49 13.27 -13.82
CA ARG A 14 -1.10 12.01 -13.38
C ARG A 14 -2.09 12.26 -12.25
N ARG A 15 -1.70 13.04 -11.23
CA ARG A 15 -2.58 13.42 -10.11
C ARG A 15 -3.85 14.14 -10.60
N GLU A 16 -3.70 15.10 -11.51
CA GLU A 16 -4.84 15.82 -12.08
C GLU A 16 -5.77 14.90 -12.88
N ALA A 17 -5.22 13.94 -13.63
CA ALA A 17 -6.02 12.94 -14.32
C ALA A 17 -6.81 12.08 -13.33
N MET A 18 -6.19 11.62 -12.23
CA MET A 18 -6.87 10.87 -11.16
C MET A 18 -8.05 11.67 -10.56
N THR A 19 -7.86 12.97 -10.31
CA THR A 19 -8.93 13.84 -9.81
C THR A 19 -10.05 14.03 -10.82
N ARG A 20 -9.72 14.32 -12.09
CA ARG A 20 -10.73 14.54 -13.14
C ARG A 20 -11.58 13.30 -13.41
N VAL A 21 -11.00 12.11 -13.31
CA VAL A 21 -11.75 10.85 -13.42
C VAL A 21 -12.87 10.86 -12.40
N LEU A 22 -12.56 11.13 -11.12
CA LEU A 22 -13.55 11.15 -10.05
C LEU A 22 -14.64 12.22 -10.20
N GLU A 23 -14.31 13.37 -10.77
CA GLU A 23 -15.26 14.50 -10.89
C GLU A 23 -16.34 14.22 -11.93
N ASN A 24 -16.02 13.50 -13.00
CA ASN A 24 -16.92 13.37 -14.15
C ASN A 24 -17.43 11.95 -14.39
N MET A 25 -16.78 10.94 -13.81
CA MET A 25 -17.12 9.54 -13.97
C MET A 25 -16.88 8.86 -12.62
N THR A 26 -17.84 8.12 -12.07
CA THR A 26 -17.57 7.25 -10.91
C THR A 26 -17.32 5.85 -11.45
N PRO A 27 -16.11 5.54 -11.97
CA PRO A 27 -15.86 4.23 -12.55
C PRO A 27 -15.92 3.16 -11.45
N LYS A 28 -16.24 1.92 -11.85
CA LYS A 28 -16.15 0.79 -10.91
C LYS A 28 -14.70 0.42 -10.62
N VAL A 29 -13.81 0.57 -11.61
CA VAL A 29 -12.39 0.21 -11.52
C VAL A 29 -11.53 1.30 -12.13
N LEU A 30 -10.44 1.66 -11.47
CA LEU A 30 -9.38 2.54 -11.98
C LEU A 30 -8.04 1.83 -11.91
N VAL A 31 -7.34 1.76 -13.04
CA VAL A 31 -5.99 1.20 -13.14
C VAL A 31 -4.99 2.34 -13.23
N VAL A 32 -4.01 2.36 -12.33
CA VAL A 32 -2.96 3.38 -12.27
C VAL A 32 -1.63 2.67 -12.46
N ASP A 33 -0.86 3.08 -13.46
CA ASP A 33 0.42 2.45 -13.76
C ASP A 33 1.36 2.45 -12.55
N GLU A 34 1.53 3.60 -11.88
CA GLU A 34 2.40 3.74 -10.71
C GLU A 34 1.92 4.88 -9.80
N ILE A 35 1.97 4.63 -8.49
CA ILE A 35 1.82 5.63 -7.41
C ILE A 35 3.17 5.78 -6.73
N GLY A 36 3.82 6.94 -6.92
CA GLY A 36 5.19 7.19 -6.44
C GLY A 36 5.32 8.41 -5.54
N THR A 37 4.28 9.24 -5.44
CA THR A 37 4.33 10.49 -4.67
C THR A 37 3.21 10.59 -3.64
N LYS A 38 3.44 11.39 -2.59
CA LYS A 38 2.42 11.67 -1.56
C LYS A 38 1.10 12.18 -2.13
N GLY A 39 1.16 13.06 -3.13
CA GLY A 39 -0.04 13.63 -3.75
C GLY A 39 -0.86 12.58 -4.52
N GLU A 40 -0.19 11.63 -5.18
CA GLU A 40 -0.86 10.50 -5.85
C GLU A 40 -1.45 9.52 -4.83
N ALA A 41 -0.75 9.25 -3.72
CA ALA A 41 -1.26 8.39 -2.65
C ALA A 41 -2.53 8.98 -1.99
N GLN A 42 -2.56 10.30 -1.75
CA GLN A 42 -3.75 10.99 -1.26
C GLN A 42 -4.91 10.94 -2.26
N ALA A 43 -4.63 11.10 -3.55
CA ALA A 43 -5.65 10.97 -4.58
C ALA A 43 -6.21 9.54 -4.63
N ALA A 44 -5.35 8.52 -4.59
CA ALA A 44 -5.74 7.11 -4.55
C ALA A 44 -6.63 6.80 -3.32
N ARG A 45 -6.27 7.34 -2.15
CA ARG A 45 -7.11 7.21 -0.94
C ARG A 45 -8.50 7.81 -1.14
N THR A 46 -8.57 9.04 -1.67
CA THR A 46 -9.86 9.70 -1.96
C THR A 46 -10.71 8.90 -2.95
N ILE A 47 -10.07 8.29 -3.95
CA ILE A 47 -10.73 7.41 -4.93
C ILE A 47 -11.29 6.15 -4.25
N GLY A 48 -10.48 5.48 -3.43
CA GLY A 48 -10.90 4.27 -2.71
C GLY A 48 -12.02 4.54 -1.71
N GLU A 49 -12.00 5.67 -1.01
CA GLU A 49 -13.07 6.10 -0.07
C GLU A 49 -14.40 6.32 -0.78
N ARG A 50 -14.39 6.64 -2.09
CA ARG A 50 -15.60 6.72 -2.94
C ARG A 50 -16.09 5.36 -3.45
N GLY A 51 -15.46 4.25 -3.04
CA GLY A 51 -15.85 2.90 -3.42
C GLY A 51 -15.38 2.46 -4.81
N VAL A 52 -14.46 3.20 -5.43
CA VAL A 52 -13.83 2.80 -6.70
C VAL A 52 -12.75 1.76 -6.41
N GLN A 53 -12.78 0.63 -7.13
CA GLN A 53 -11.72 -0.36 -7.03
C GLN A 53 -10.46 0.14 -7.73
N LEU A 54 -9.33 0.14 -7.01
CA LEU A 54 -8.03 0.53 -7.55
C LEU A 54 -7.15 -0.68 -7.84
N VAL A 55 -6.44 -0.63 -8.97
CA VAL A 55 -5.32 -1.52 -9.29
C VAL A 55 -4.14 -0.63 -9.62
N ALA A 56 -3.03 -0.76 -8.87
CA ALA A 56 -1.86 0.06 -9.11
C ALA A 56 -0.56 -0.63 -8.77
N THR A 57 0.54 -0.17 -9.38
CA THR A 57 1.87 -0.43 -8.82
C THR A 57 2.28 0.71 -7.90
N ALA A 58 3.18 0.43 -6.96
CA ALA A 58 3.74 1.42 -6.06
C ALA A 58 5.24 1.18 -5.90
N HIS A 59 5.97 2.24 -5.57
CA HIS A 59 7.41 2.16 -5.37
C HIS A 59 7.74 1.46 -4.03
N GLY A 60 8.43 0.33 -4.09
CA GLY A 60 8.88 -0.45 -2.94
C GLY A 60 9.11 -1.92 -3.31
N HIS A 61 10.00 -2.62 -2.61
CA HIS A 61 10.28 -4.04 -2.90
C HIS A 61 9.42 -5.01 -2.08
N ASN A 62 8.95 -4.58 -0.91
CA ASN A 62 8.17 -5.38 0.02
C ASN A 62 7.27 -4.49 0.90
N LEU A 63 6.40 -5.11 1.69
CA LEU A 63 5.47 -4.45 2.60
C LEU A 63 6.20 -3.57 3.63
N SER A 64 7.33 -4.01 4.17
CA SER A 64 8.09 -3.24 5.16
C SER A 64 8.65 -1.94 4.57
N ASP A 65 9.11 -1.97 3.31
CA ASP A 65 9.56 -0.76 2.59
C ASP A 65 8.38 0.21 2.41
N LEU A 66 7.22 -0.31 2.02
CA LEU A 66 6.00 0.48 1.84
C LEU A 66 5.57 1.16 3.15
N LEU A 67 5.64 0.44 4.27
CA LEU A 67 5.29 0.95 5.60
C LEU A 67 6.30 1.97 6.13
N SER A 68 7.59 1.82 5.78
CA SER A 68 8.66 2.74 6.15
C SER A 68 8.61 4.04 5.35
N ASN A 69 8.03 4.02 4.14
CA ASN A 69 7.90 5.18 3.28
C ASN A 69 6.81 6.14 3.78
N THR A 70 7.21 7.35 4.20
CA THR A 70 6.29 8.36 4.74
C THR A 70 5.25 8.87 3.74
N ASP A 71 5.54 8.77 2.45
CA ASP A 71 4.66 9.26 1.38
C ASP A 71 3.67 8.20 0.90
N LEU A 72 4.06 6.92 0.94
CA LEU A 72 3.29 5.81 0.38
C LEU A 72 2.60 4.93 1.42
N ARG A 73 3.02 4.96 2.70
CA ARG A 73 2.39 4.17 3.77
C ARG A 73 0.89 4.44 3.95
N ASP A 74 0.41 5.58 3.48
CA ASP A 74 -1.02 5.91 3.46
C ASP A 74 -1.84 4.94 2.59
N LEU A 75 -1.23 4.36 1.54
CA LEU A 75 -1.84 3.30 0.73
C LEU A 75 -2.11 2.03 1.56
N ALA A 76 -1.25 1.77 2.55
CA ALA A 76 -1.34 0.64 3.47
C ALA A 76 -2.13 0.97 4.77
N GLY A 77 -2.88 2.09 4.78
CA GLY A 77 -3.74 2.48 5.89
C GLY A 77 -3.15 3.53 6.83
N GLY A 78 -1.96 4.07 6.50
CA GLY A 78 -1.24 5.03 7.33
C GLY A 78 -0.73 4.40 8.63
N ILE A 79 0.25 5.02 9.28
CA ILE A 79 0.79 4.56 10.57
C ILE A 79 0.74 5.72 11.56
N MET A 80 0.13 5.47 12.71
CA MET A 80 0.10 6.35 13.88
C MET A 80 0.79 5.67 15.06
N THR A 81 1.44 6.47 15.89
CA THR A 81 2.09 5.99 17.11
C THR A 81 1.36 6.58 18.32
N SER A 82 0.78 5.70 19.13
CA SER A 82 0.01 6.02 20.32
C SER A 82 0.82 5.66 21.57
N THR A 83 0.80 6.50 22.60
CA THR A 83 1.39 6.17 23.91
C THR A 83 0.49 5.18 24.63
N VAL A 84 1.05 4.07 25.10
CA VAL A 84 0.27 3.06 25.83
C VAL A 84 0.07 3.54 27.27
N GLY A 85 -1.18 3.84 27.64
CA GLY A 85 -1.57 4.06 29.03
C GLY A 85 -1.76 2.75 29.80
N ASP A 86 -1.85 2.83 31.13
CA ASP A 86 -1.84 1.69 32.07
C ASP A 86 -2.98 0.66 31.91
N ALA A 87 -3.98 0.90 31.07
CA ALA A 87 -5.15 0.02 30.89
C ALA A 87 -4.97 -1.06 29.80
N ASN A 88 -3.92 -0.99 28.96
CA ASN A 88 -3.81 -1.87 27.79
C ASN A 88 -2.95 -3.12 28.07
N GLU A 89 -3.57 -4.14 28.66
CA GLU A 89 -2.92 -5.41 29.05
C GLU A 89 -2.25 -6.15 27.89
N ARG A 90 -2.81 -6.05 26.67
CA ARG A 90 -2.24 -6.65 25.45
C ARG A 90 -0.81 -6.17 25.14
N TYR A 91 -0.43 -4.97 25.58
CA TYR A 91 0.85 -4.35 25.24
C TYR A 91 1.83 -4.22 26.42
N LYS A 92 1.34 -4.39 27.66
CA LYS A 92 2.19 -4.45 28.87
C LYS A 92 3.29 -5.49 28.77
N ALA A 93 3.02 -6.62 28.12
CA ALA A 93 4.00 -7.70 27.92
C ALA A 93 5.21 -7.31 27.05
N SER A 94 5.11 -6.25 26.24
CA SER A 94 6.16 -5.88 25.27
C SER A 94 7.18 -4.87 25.81
N GLY A 95 6.95 -4.27 26.99
CA GLY A 95 7.83 -3.25 27.60
C GLY A 95 7.93 -1.93 26.84
N ARG A 96 7.17 -1.75 25.74
CA ARG A 96 7.22 -0.55 24.89
C ARG A 96 6.21 0.51 25.39
N LYS A 97 6.69 1.75 25.55
CA LYS A 97 5.87 2.92 25.94
C LYS A 97 4.99 3.45 24.81
N THR A 98 5.30 3.08 23.57
CA THR A 98 4.60 3.52 22.36
C THR A 98 4.25 2.32 21.49
N VAL A 99 3.07 2.35 20.88
CA VAL A 99 2.57 1.31 19.96
C VAL A 99 2.25 1.98 18.63
N SER A 100 2.72 1.36 17.55
CA SER A 100 2.38 1.78 16.19
C SER A 100 1.19 0.96 15.67
N GLU A 101 0.19 1.64 15.14
CA GLU A 101 -1.04 1.06 14.62
C GLU A 101 -1.45 1.73 13.31
N ARG A 102 -2.28 1.05 12.51
CA ARG A 102 -2.84 1.67 11.32
C ARG A 102 -3.83 2.77 11.69
N SER A 103 -3.77 3.87 10.96
CA SER A 103 -4.69 5.00 11.14
C SER A 103 -6.07 4.75 10.54
N CYS A 104 -6.12 3.95 9.48
CA CYS A 104 -7.34 3.64 8.74
C CYS A 104 -7.23 2.30 8.00
N ARG A 105 -8.29 1.93 7.28
CA ARG A 105 -8.26 0.76 6.38
C ARG A 105 -7.31 1.06 5.19
N PRO A 106 -6.50 0.09 4.75
CA PRO A 106 -5.69 0.26 3.55
C PRO A 106 -6.57 0.55 2.32
N VAL A 107 -6.02 1.33 1.38
CA VAL A 107 -6.69 1.64 0.11
C VAL A 107 -6.87 0.36 -0.72
N PHE A 108 -5.88 -0.52 -0.68
CA PHE A 108 -5.89 -1.80 -1.38
C PHE A 108 -6.22 -2.95 -0.42
N TYR A 109 -6.98 -3.93 -0.90
CA TYR A 109 -7.24 -5.14 -0.12
C TYR A 109 -6.09 -6.14 -0.20
N THR A 110 -5.46 -6.24 -1.37
CA THR A 110 -4.38 -7.18 -1.68
C THR A 110 -3.11 -6.41 -2.03
N LEU A 111 -1.97 -6.86 -1.52
CA LEU A 111 -0.64 -6.43 -1.98
C LEU A 111 0.06 -7.62 -2.65
N ILE A 112 0.69 -7.36 -3.79
CA ILE A 112 1.52 -8.33 -4.50
C ILE A 112 2.93 -7.76 -4.55
N GLU A 113 3.87 -8.47 -3.93
CA GLU A 113 5.29 -8.16 -3.97
C GLU A 113 5.94 -8.96 -5.09
N ILE A 114 6.59 -8.28 -6.02
CA ILE A 114 7.33 -8.93 -7.10
C ILE A 114 8.70 -9.32 -6.56
N ARG A 115 8.93 -10.61 -6.33
CA ARG A 115 10.20 -11.15 -5.81
C ARG A 115 11.19 -11.43 -6.93
N SER A 116 10.69 -11.96 -8.04
CA SER A 116 11.44 -12.15 -9.29
C SER A 116 10.47 -12.12 -10.49
N PRO A 117 10.96 -12.14 -11.74
CA PRO A 117 10.09 -12.21 -12.92
C PRO A 117 9.13 -13.42 -12.95
N ILE A 118 9.45 -14.46 -12.18
CA ILE A 118 8.69 -15.72 -12.12
C ILE A 118 8.16 -16.03 -10.72
N SER A 119 8.27 -15.11 -9.75
CA SER A 119 7.83 -15.34 -8.37
C SER A 119 7.28 -14.08 -7.72
N VAL A 120 6.13 -14.22 -7.08
CA VAL A 120 5.43 -13.14 -6.36
C VAL A 120 4.97 -13.61 -4.99
N ALA A 121 5.03 -12.72 -4.00
CA ALA A 121 4.41 -12.93 -2.69
C ALA A 121 3.12 -12.13 -2.60
N ILE A 122 2.05 -12.77 -2.13
CA ILE A 122 0.69 -12.22 -2.13
C ILE A 122 0.19 -12.11 -0.69
N HIS A 123 -0.04 -10.87 -0.28
CA HIS A 123 -0.78 -10.53 0.92
C HIS A 123 -2.27 -10.44 0.57
N THR A 124 -2.99 -11.55 0.74
CA THR A 124 -4.43 -11.62 0.40
C THR A 124 -5.31 -10.76 1.32
N ASP A 125 -4.82 -10.45 2.52
CA ASP A 125 -5.44 -9.49 3.44
C ASP A 125 -4.33 -8.51 3.88
N LEU A 126 -4.25 -7.38 3.17
CA LEU A 126 -3.25 -6.36 3.45
C LEU A 126 -3.44 -5.77 4.85
N ALA A 127 -4.68 -5.58 5.31
CA ALA A 127 -4.95 -4.99 6.62
C ALA A 127 -4.35 -5.87 7.73
N ARG A 128 -4.63 -7.18 7.69
CA ARG A 128 -4.02 -8.14 8.62
C ARG A 128 -2.50 -8.18 8.48
N SER A 129 -2.00 -8.13 7.25
CA SER A 129 -0.56 -8.18 7.00
C SER A 129 0.16 -6.98 7.62
N VAL A 130 -0.39 -5.79 7.50
CA VAL A 130 0.16 -4.59 8.13
C VAL A 130 0.10 -4.70 9.66
N ASP A 131 -1.01 -5.17 10.23
CA ASP A 131 -1.15 -5.27 11.68
C ASP A 131 -0.11 -6.24 12.29
N VAL A 132 0.09 -7.41 11.65
CA VAL A 132 1.11 -8.38 12.06
C VAL A 132 2.53 -7.82 11.87
N ALA A 133 2.78 -7.10 10.76
CA ALA A 133 4.06 -6.43 10.52
C ALA A 133 4.39 -5.40 11.61
N LEU A 134 3.42 -4.55 11.98
CA LEU A 134 3.58 -3.51 13.00
C LEU A 134 3.81 -4.11 14.41
N MET A 135 3.29 -5.31 14.66
CA MET A 135 3.58 -6.05 15.90
C MET A 135 4.98 -6.69 15.91
N GLY A 136 5.70 -6.66 14.78
CA GLY A 136 6.99 -7.34 14.62
C GLY A 136 6.88 -8.86 14.61
N GLN A 137 5.70 -9.39 14.27
CA GLN A 137 5.46 -10.81 14.15
C GLN A 137 5.73 -11.29 12.73
N SER A 138 6.10 -12.56 12.59
CA SER A 138 6.28 -13.18 11.29
C SER A 138 4.96 -13.29 10.52
N LEU A 139 5.01 -12.94 9.24
CA LEU A 139 3.88 -12.97 8.33
C LEU A 139 3.86 -14.30 7.58
N THR A 140 2.68 -14.89 7.36
CA THR A 140 2.57 -16.00 6.39
C THR A 140 1.88 -15.47 5.16
N VAL A 141 2.55 -15.56 4.01
CA VAL A 141 2.08 -15.04 2.72
C VAL A 141 2.00 -16.18 1.71
N GLN A 142 1.11 -16.02 0.73
CA GLN A 142 1.03 -16.95 -0.38
C GLN A 142 2.08 -16.57 -1.41
N VAL A 143 3.05 -17.45 -1.67
CA VAL A 143 4.01 -17.28 -2.75
C VAL A 143 3.50 -18.05 -3.96
N ARG A 144 3.51 -17.39 -5.13
CA ARG A 144 3.22 -18.02 -6.40
C ARG A 144 4.44 -17.93 -7.28
N SER A 145 4.88 -19.05 -7.82
CA SER A 145 6.00 -19.13 -8.73
C SER A 145 5.63 -19.86 -10.03
N ARG A 146 6.42 -19.64 -11.06
CA ARG A 146 6.30 -20.31 -12.36
C ARG A 146 7.60 -21.04 -12.68
N ASP A 147 7.51 -22.30 -13.09
CA ASP A 147 8.68 -23.06 -13.55
C ASP A 147 9.00 -22.82 -15.03
N GLU A 148 10.06 -23.49 -15.53
CA GLU A 148 10.52 -23.38 -16.91
C GLU A 148 9.50 -23.90 -17.94
N GLU A 149 8.67 -24.87 -17.55
CA GLU A 149 7.60 -25.45 -18.36
C GLU A 149 6.34 -24.55 -18.36
N GLY A 150 6.35 -23.52 -17.51
CA GLY A 150 5.31 -22.54 -17.41
C GLY A 150 4.18 -22.92 -16.45
N GLN A 151 4.33 -24.01 -15.69
CA GLN A 151 3.40 -24.45 -14.66
C GLN A 151 3.52 -23.58 -13.41
N MET A 152 2.36 -23.29 -12.80
CA MET A 152 2.25 -22.43 -11.64
C MET A 152 2.28 -23.26 -10.36
N TRP A 153 3.10 -22.83 -9.41
CA TRP A 153 3.22 -23.40 -8.07
C TRP A 153 2.73 -22.40 -7.03
N VAL A 154 2.12 -22.91 -5.96
CA VAL A 154 1.59 -22.10 -4.87
C VAL A 154 2.05 -22.71 -3.55
N GLU A 155 2.71 -21.90 -2.74
CA GLU A 155 3.15 -22.28 -1.41
C GLU A 155 2.83 -21.18 -0.39
N TRP A 156 2.82 -21.54 0.89
CA TRP A 156 2.65 -20.59 2.00
C TRP A 156 3.98 -20.44 2.71
N GLN A 157 4.58 -19.26 2.63
CA GLN A 157 5.88 -18.97 3.20
C GLN A 157 5.76 -18.04 4.41
N LYS A 158 6.50 -18.36 5.47
CA LYS A 158 6.67 -17.50 6.63
C LYS A 158 7.80 -16.49 6.37
N MET A 159 7.51 -15.21 6.54
CA MET A 159 8.40 -14.04 6.40
C MET A 159 8.69 -13.41 7.76
#